data_AF-A0A923WRN9-F1
#
_entry.id   AF-A0A923WRN9-F1
#
_cell.length_a   1.000
_cell.length_b   1.000
_cell.length_c   1.000
_cell.angle_alpha   90.00
_cell.angle_beta   90.00
_cell.angle_gamma   90.00
#
_symmetry.space_group_name_H-M   'P 1'
#
loop_
_entity.id
_entity.type
_entity.pdbx_description
1 polymer ?
#
loop_
_entity_poly.entity_id
_entity_poly.type
_entity_poly.pdbx_seq_one_letter_code
_entity_poly.pdbx_strand_id
1 'polypeptide(L)' 'MAVFEFVNDLNAFGASHVGAVWPLFWTLIKIMCVLLPLMGLVAYATLWERKLIGWIQIRVGPNRVGP' A
#
# COMPACT_ATOMS: atom_id res chain seq x y z
N MET A 1 13.27 4.00 18.80
CA MET A 1 13.84 2.81 19.45
C MET A 1 12.81 1.70 19.62
N ALA A 2 11.60 1.94 20.14
CA ALA A 2 10.57 0.89 20.30
C ALA A 2 10.16 0.14 19.01
N VAL A 3 10.11 0.82 17.86
CA VAL A 3 9.74 0.18 16.58
C VAL A 3 10.79 -0.85 16.12
N PHE A 4 12.08 -0.59 16.37
CA PHE A 4 13.16 -1.51 15.99
C PHE A 4 13.15 -2.76 16.88
N GLU A 5 12.90 -2.58 18.18
CA GLU A 5 12.73 -3.68 19.13
C GLU A 5 11.55 -4.58 18.75
N PHE A 6 10.39 -3.99 18.46
CA PHE A 6 9.20 -4.75 18.03
C PHE A 6 9.44 -5.59 16.77
N VAL A 7 10.18 -5.07 15.80
CA VAL A 7 10.52 -5.82 14.58
C VAL A 7 11.48 -6.98 14.90
N ASN A 8 12.41 -6.79 15.83
CA ASN A 8 13.32 -7.86 16.25
C ASN A 8 12.57 -8.97 16.99
N ASP A 9 11.62 -8.62 17.87
CA ASP A 9 10.77 -9.57 18.59
C ASP A 9 9.91 -10.40 17.63
N LEU A 10 9.30 -9.76 16.61
CA LEU A 10 8.54 -10.45 15.58
C LEU A 10 9.40 -11.41 14.75
N ASN A 11 10.64 -11.03 14.45
CA ASN A 11 11.56 -11.90 13.71
C ASN A 11 12.04 -13.09 14.56
N ALA A 12 12.31 -12.88 15.85
CA ALA A 12 12.68 -13.95 16.78
C ALA A 12 11.53 -14.94 17.01
N PHE A 13 10.30 -14.43 17.16
CA PHE A 13 9.09 -15.26 17.26
C PHE A 13 8.83 -16.06 15.98
N GLY A 14 8.96 -15.44 14.82
CA GLY A 14 8.74 -16.12 13.56
C GLY A 14 9.80 -17.17 13.22
N ALA A 15 11.07 -16.88 13.54
CA ALA A 15 12.17 -17.82 13.35
C ALA A 15 12.02 -19.07 14.24
N SER A 16 11.45 -18.94 15.45
CA SER A 16 11.26 -20.09 16.35
C SER A 16 10.12 -21.02 15.94
N HIS A 17 9.10 -20.52 15.23
CA HIS A 17 7.93 -21.32 14.81
C HIS A 17 8.03 -21.84 13.38
N VAL A 18 8.63 -21.06 12.47
CA VAL A 18 8.64 -21.33 11.01
C VAL A 18 10.04 -21.71 10.51
N GLY A 19 11.07 -21.54 11.35
CA GLY A 19 12.44 -21.93 11.04
C GLY A 19 13.01 -21.20 9.82
N ALA A 20 13.74 -21.94 8.96
CA ALA A 20 14.46 -21.37 7.81
C ALA A 20 13.55 -20.75 6.72
N VAL A 21 12.24 -21.02 6.73
CA VAL A 21 11.27 -20.50 5.74
C VAL A 21 10.76 -19.11 6.13
N TRP A 22 10.98 -18.67 7.38
CA TRP A 22 10.53 -17.38 7.91
C TRP A 22 10.87 -16.15 7.02
N PRO A 23 12.08 -16.04 6.42
CA PRO A 23 12.42 -14.89 5.58
C PRO A 23 11.53 -14.75 4.33
N LEU A 24 10.99 -15.85 3.79
CA LEU A 24 10.10 -15.82 2.63
C LEU A 24 8.74 -15.22 2.97
N PHE A 25 8.14 -15.60 4.10
CA PHE A 25 6.88 -15.00 4.56
C PHE A 25 7.07 -13.52 4.92
N TRP A 26 8.17 -13.20 5.59
CA TRP A 26 8.47 -11.82 5.98
C TRP A 26 8.67 -10.89 4.77
N THR A 27 9.28 -11.39 3.69
CA THR A 27 9.43 -10.63 2.44
C THR A 27 8.10 -10.45 1.71
N LEU A 28 7.25 -11.48 1.64
CA LEU A 28 5.92 -11.37 1.03
C LEU A 28 5.03 -10.34 1.73
N ILE A 29 5.01 -10.32 3.07
CA ILE A 29 4.25 -9.34 3.85
C ILE A 29 4.72 -7.92 3.54
N LYS A 30 6.04 -7.69 3.48
CA LYS A 30 6.60 -6.36 3.12
C LYS A 30 6.17 -5.91 1.73
N ILE A 31 6.18 -6.82 0.75
CA ILE A 31 5.74 -6.50 -0.62
C ILE A 31 4.26 -6.07 -0.61
N MET A 32 3.39 -6.78 0.11
CA MET A 32 1.98 -6.41 0.24
C MET A 32 1.76 -5.07 0.95
N CYS A 33 2.50 -4.81 2.03
CA CYS A 33 2.45 -3.52 2.72
C CYS A 33 2.82 -2.34 1.82
N VAL A 34 3.69 -2.52 0.82
CA VAL A 34 4.05 -1.46 -0.13
C VAL A 34 3.09 -1.42 -1.32
N LEU A 35 2.70 -2.59 -1.85
CA LEU A 35 1.89 -2.67 -3.06
C LEU A 35 0.46 -2.19 -2.85
N LEU A 36 -0.17 -2.52 -1.72
CA LEU A 36 -1.55 -2.13 -1.44
C LEU A 36 -1.76 -0.60 -1.42
N PRO A 37 -0.98 0.19 -0.66
CA PRO A 37 -1.12 1.65 -0.70
C PRO A 37 -0.68 2.23 -2.04
N LEU A 38 0.29 1.63 -2.73
CA LEU A 38 0.69 2.08 -4.06
C LEU A 38 -0.46 1.97 -5.06
N MET A 39 -1.14 0.83 -5.10
CA MET A 39 -2.32 0.63 -5.97
C MET A 39 -3.47 1.58 -5.59
N GLY A 40 -3.67 1.86 -4.30
CA GLY A 40 -4.64 2.85 -3.84
C GLY A 40 -4.31 4.28 -4.29
N LEU A 41 -3.04 4.68 -4.17
CA LEU A 41 -2.57 6.01 -4.59
C LEU A 41 -2.74 6.19 -6.11
N VAL A 42 -2.33 5.20 -6.90
CA VAL A 42 -2.49 5.21 -8.36
C VAL A 42 -3.97 5.32 -8.73
N ALA A 43 -4.85 4.54 -8.10
CA ALA A 43 -6.28 4.61 -8.36
C ALA A 43 -6.83 6.03 -8.14
N TYR A 44 -6.43 6.69 -7.05
CA TYR A 44 -6.87 8.07 -6.76
C TYR A 44 -6.25 9.09 -7.70
N ALA A 45 -4.97 8.93 -8.06
CA ALA A 45 -4.28 9.80 -9.02
C ALA A 45 -4.98 9.79 -10.39
N THR A 46 -5.36 8.60 -10.91
CA THR A 46 -6.07 8.52 -12.21
C THR A 46 -7.47 9.14 -12.18
N LEU A 47 -8.15 9.14 -11.03
CA LEU A 47 -9.43 9.83 -10.86
C LEU A 47 -9.21 11.35 -10.87
N TRP A 48 -8.16 11.79 -10.17
CA TRP A 48 -7.81 13.20 -10.05
C TRP A 48 -7.41 13.81 -11.40
N GLU A 49 -6.61 13.11 -12.20
CA GLU A 49 -6.24 13.54 -13.57
C GLU A 49 -7.48 13.81 -14.44
N ARG A 50 -8.46 12.89 -14.41
CA ARG A 50 -9.73 13.05 -15.15
C ARG A 50 -10.52 14.28 -14.67
N LYS A 51 -10.42 14.63 -13.38
CA LYS A 51 -11.06 15.81 -12.81
C LYS A 51 -10.35 17.11 -13.22
N LEU A 52 -9.01 17.09 -13.20
CA LEU A 52 -8.17 18.22 -13.58
C LEU A 52 -8.35 18.60 -15.05
N ILE A 53 -8.38 17.64 -15.97
CA ILE A 53 -8.59 17.90 -17.40
C ILE A 53 -9.95 18.56 -17.67
N GLY A 54 -10.99 18.16 -16.92
CA GLY A 54 -12.31 18.81 -16.99
C GLY A 54 -12.23 20.28 -16.57
N TRP A 55 -11.58 20.55 -15.43
CA TRP A 55 -11.42 21.91 -14.90
C TRP A 55 -10.68 22.85 -15.84
N ILE A 56 -9.62 22.36 -16.50
CA ILE A 56 -8.87 23.14 -17.50
C ILE A 56 -9.75 23.56 -18.67
N GLN A 57 -10.75 22.74 -19.02
CA GLN A 57 -11.66 22.97 -20.14
C GLN A 57 -12.97 23.67 -19.74
N ILE A 58 -13.09 24.17 -18.49
CA ILE A 58 -14.32 24.79 -17.95
C ILE A 58 -15.52 23.84 -18.12
N ARG A 59 -15.29 22.52 -17.98
CA ARG A 59 -16.36 21.53 -17.91
C ARG A 59 -16.21 20.70 -16.65
N VAL A 60 -17.33 20.23 -16.13
CA VAL A 60 -17.31 19.35 -14.97
C VAL A 60 -16.75 18.00 -15.41
N GLY A 61 -15.61 17.60 -14.82
CA GLY A 61 -15.06 16.25 -14.92
C GLY A 61 -16.02 15.22 -14.31
N PRO A 62 -15.70 13.91 -14.34
CA PRO A 62 -16.63 12.85 -13.95
C PRO A 62 -17.33 13.14 -12.60
N ASN A 63 -18.64 13.47 -12.65
CA ASN A 63 -19.45 13.88 -11.50
C ASN A 63 -20.29 12.73 -10.91
N ARG A 64 -20.19 11.54 -11.51
CA ARG A 64 -20.93 10.33 -11.11
C ARG A 64 -20.07 9.14 -11.46
N VAL A 65 -19.50 8.49 -10.45
CA VAL A 65 -19.00 7.10 -10.48
C VAL A 65 -18.61 6.73 -9.04
N GLY A 66 -19.49 5.97 -8.38
CA GLY A 66 -19.51 5.72 -6.92
C GLY A 66 -20.51 6.64 -6.18
N PRO A 67 -21.05 6.26 -4.99
CA PRO A 67 -22.00 7.05 -4.20
C PRO A 67 -21.53 8.48 -3.87
#